data_AF-A0AA88WTM1-F1
#
_entry.id   AF-A0AA88WTM1-F1
#
_cell.length_a   1.000
_cell.length_b   1.000
_cell.length_c   1.000
_cell.angle_alpha   90.00
_cell.angle_beta   90.00
_cell.angle_gamma   90.00
#
_symmetry.space_group_name_H-M   'P 1'
#
loop_
_entity.id
_entity.type
_entity.pdbx_description
1 polymer ?
#
loop_
_entity_poly.entity_id
_entity_poly.type
_entity_poly.pdbx_seq_one_letter_code
_entity_poly.pdbx_strand_id
1 'polypeptide(L)'
;MELQSKWISRALSGKVLLPSKEKMLADVQEHYRQMVECGIPKHHTHALGEQKFDYLDWLAVQTGVPAFDERLKQILRQLYKVVMANGYVQTREWDVDNWIHSLSN
;
A
#
# COMPACT_ATOMS: atom_id res chain seq x y z
N MET A 1 0.30 9.31 -1.83
CA MET A 1 0.22 10.72 -1.41
C MET A 1 -1.21 11.24 -1.41
N GLU A 2 -1.95 11.23 -2.54
CA GLU A 2 -3.30 11.83 -2.60
C GLU A 2 -4.27 11.37 -1.49
N LEU A 3 -4.42 10.06 -1.29
CA LEU A 3 -5.35 9.53 -0.28
C LEU A 3 -4.93 9.86 1.15
N GLN A 4 -3.64 9.85 1.45
CA GLN A 4 -3.13 10.26 2.77
C GLN A 4 -3.41 11.73 3.02
N SER A 5 -3.16 12.60 2.04
CA SER A 5 -3.44 14.05 2.16
C SER A 5 -4.94 14.31 2.36
N LYS A 6 -5.82 13.62 1.62
CA LYS A 6 -7.28 13.70 1.82
C LYS A 6 -7.69 13.21 3.20
N TRP A 7 -7.14 12.10 3.67
CA TRP A 7 -7.44 11.55 4.99
C TRP A 7 -7.03 12.51 6.12
N ILE A 8 -5.81 13.04 6.06
CA ILE A 8 -5.31 14.04 7.01
C ILE A 8 -6.21 15.29 7.02
N SER A 9 -6.57 15.81 5.85
CA SER A 9 -7.49 16.96 5.74
C SER A 9 -8.84 16.69 6.41
N ARG A 10 -9.39 15.49 6.22
CA ARG A 10 -10.64 15.08 6.88
C ARG A 10 -10.51 14.98 8.39
N ALA A 11 -9.43 14.38 8.89
CA ALA A 11 -9.14 14.30 10.32
C ALA A 11 -9.04 15.70 10.94
N LEU A 12 -8.29 16.61 10.31
CA LEU A 12 -8.17 18.01 10.75
C LEU A 12 -9.50 18.77 10.73
N SER A 13 -10.40 18.44 9.80
CA SER A 13 -11.74 19.01 9.72
C SER A 13 -12.78 18.36 10.66
N GLY A 14 -12.38 17.36 11.47
CA GLY A 14 -13.28 16.62 12.35
C GLY A 14 -14.22 15.63 11.64
N LYS A 15 -14.06 15.43 10.32
CA LYS A 15 -14.86 14.49 9.52
C LYS A 15 -14.43 13.03 9.68
N VAL A 16 -13.26 12.81 10.27
CA VAL A 16 -12.77 11.49 10.68
C VAL A 16 -12.39 11.62 12.15
N LEU A 17 -12.95 10.74 12.99
CA LEU A 17 -12.60 10.68 14.40
C LEU A 17 -11.37 9.78 14.55
N LEU A 18 -10.28 10.36 15.04
CA LEU A 18 -9.11 9.58 15.41
C LEU A 18 -9.36 8.81 16.70
N PRO A 19 -8.76 7.63 16.88
CA PRO A 19 -8.73 6.95 18.16
C PRO A 19 -8.07 7.82 19.24
N SER A 20 -8.23 7.43 20.51
CA SER A 20 -7.48 8.07 21.59
C SER A 20 -5.97 7.89 21.39
N LYS A 21 -5.18 8.77 22.02
CA LYS A 21 -3.72 8.71 21.97
C LYS A 21 -3.18 7.34 22.41
N GLU A 22 -3.77 6.76 23.45
CA GLU A 22 -3.39 5.47 24.01
C GLU A 22 -3.63 4.35 23.00
N LYS A 23 -4.78 4.38 22.31
CA LYS A 23 -5.10 3.39 21.27
C LYS A 23 -4.16 3.50 20.06
N MET A 24 -3.87 4.72 19.61
CA MET A 24 -2.92 4.92 18.50
C MET A 24 -1.50 4.46 18.88
N LEU A 25 -1.07 4.71 20.12
CA LEU A 25 0.24 4.24 20.58
C LEU A 25 0.31 2.72 20.68
N ALA A 26 -0.75 2.08 21.20
CA ALA A 26 -0.85 0.63 21.29
C ALA A 26 -0.81 -0.02 19.89
N ASP A 27 -1.49 0.56 18.90
CA ASP A 27 -1.48 0.09 17.51
C ASP A 27 -0.06 0.12 16.90
N VAL A 28 0.67 1.21 17.12
CA VAL A 28 2.07 1.34 16.66
C VAL A 28 3.00 0.36 17.38
N GLN A 29 2.80 0.14 18.68
CA GLN A 29 3.60 -0.83 19.45
C GLN A 29 3.35 -2.26 18.97
N GLU A 30 2.08 -2.60 18.70
CA GLU A 30 1.70 -3.89 18.14
C GLU A 30 2.32 -4.11 16.76
N HIS A 31 2.32 -3.08 15.90
CA HIS A 31 3.00 -3.14 14.62
C HIS A 31 4.50 -3.43 14.77
N TYR A 32 5.21 -2.74 15.68
CA TYR A 32 6.62 -3.03 15.94
C TYR A 32 6.85 -4.44 16.51
N ARG A 33 5.95 -4.95 17.35
CA ARG A 33 6.02 -6.32 17.87
C ARG A 33 5.93 -7.33 16.73
N GLN A 34 4.95 -7.17 15.83
CA GLN A 34 4.78 -8.01 14.66
C GLN A 34 6.00 -7.96 13.73
N MET A 35 6.59 -6.77 13.52
CA MET A 35 7.83 -6.66 12.74
C MET A 35 8.97 -7.48 13.34
N VAL A 36 9.16 -7.42 14.65
CA VAL A 36 10.20 -8.22 15.34
C VAL A 36 9.92 -9.71 15.19
N GLU A 37 8.68 -10.15 15.37
CA GLU A 37 8.27 -11.56 15.23
C GLU A 37 8.47 -12.08 13.81
N CYS A 38 8.22 -11.25 12.80
CA CYS A 38 8.45 -11.59 11.39
C CYS A 38 9.90 -11.38 10.94
N GLY A 39 10.82 -10.97 11.83
CA GLY A 39 12.22 -10.72 11.50
C GLY A 39 12.45 -9.52 10.57
N ILE A 40 11.50 -8.59 10.50
CA ILE A 40 11.56 -7.41 9.62
C ILE A 40 12.47 -6.34 10.26
N PRO A 41 13.53 -5.89 9.58
CA PRO A 41 14.41 -4.85 10.11
C PRO A 41 13.69 -3.51 10.30
N LYS A 42 14.09 -2.74 11.32
CA LYS A 42 13.47 -1.42 11.63
C LYS A 42 13.48 -0.43 10.46
N HIS A 43 14.49 -0.45 9.59
CA HIS A 43 14.52 0.47 8.43
C HIS A 43 13.44 0.17 7.38
N HIS A 44 12.77 -0.99 7.47
CA HIS A 44 11.62 -1.36 6.65
C HIS A 44 10.26 -1.02 7.30
N THR A 45 10.21 -0.29 8.43
CA THR A 45 8.95 0.06 9.13
C THR A 45 7.89 0.67 8.22
N HIS A 46 8.30 1.46 7.23
CA HIS A 46 7.37 2.14 6.32
C HIS A 46 7.19 1.40 4.99
N ALA A 47 7.80 0.23 4.82
CA ALA A 47 7.69 -0.57 3.60
C ALA A 47 6.37 -1.35 3.63
N LEU A 48 5.36 -0.86 2.90
CA LEU A 48 4.05 -1.50 2.84
C LEU A 48 4.02 -2.80 2.02
N GLY A 49 4.98 -3.00 1.10
CA GLY A 49 5.09 -4.23 0.30
C GLY A 49 3.76 -4.70 -0.30
N GLU A 50 3.38 -5.94 0.00
CA GLU A 50 2.13 -6.57 -0.44
C GLU A 50 0.87 -5.95 0.21
N GLN A 51 0.99 -5.43 1.44
CA GLN A 51 -0.11 -4.79 2.18
C GLN A 51 -0.46 -3.40 1.65
N LYS A 52 0.29 -2.89 0.65
CA LYS A 52 0.07 -1.56 0.06
C LYS A 52 -1.37 -1.36 -0.41
N PHE A 53 -1.99 -2.38 -1.01
CA PHE A 53 -3.36 -2.24 -1.53
C PHE A 53 -4.40 -2.22 -0.43
N ASP A 54 -4.22 -3.03 0.62
CA ASP A 54 -5.11 -3.04 1.78
C ASP A 54 -5.06 -1.68 2.51
N TYR A 55 -3.86 -1.10 2.62
CA TYR A 55 -3.67 0.25 3.16
C TYR A 55 -4.37 1.32 2.31
N LEU A 56 -4.27 1.22 0.99
CA LEU A 56 -4.91 2.16 0.07
C LEU A 56 -6.44 2.03 0.08
N ASP A 57 -6.97 0.81 0.15
CA ASP A 57 -8.40 0.55 0.26
C ASP A 57 -8.94 1.07 1.61
N TRP A 58 -8.19 0.85 2.69
CA TRP A 58 -8.54 1.43 3.99
C TRP A 58 -8.62 2.96 3.91
N LEU A 59 -7.63 3.64 3.31
CA LEU A 59 -7.67 5.08 3.11
C LEU A 59 -8.83 5.52 2.19
N ALA A 60 -9.16 4.73 1.17
CA ALA A 60 -10.26 5.03 0.26
C ALA A 60 -11.60 5.08 1.02
N VAL A 61 -11.84 4.08 1.88
CA VAL A 61 -13.00 4.03 2.79
C VAL A 61 -13.03 5.26 3.70
N GLN A 62 -11.91 5.62 4.33
CA GLN A 62 -11.86 6.77 5.24
C GLN A 62 -12.08 8.12 4.53
N THR A 63 -11.78 8.20 3.23
CA THR A 63 -11.89 9.44 2.44
C THR A 63 -13.20 9.54 1.66
N GLY A 64 -13.97 8.45 1.57
CA GLY A 64 -15.21 8.36 0.82
C GLY A 64 -14.99 8.29 -0.70
N VAL A 65 -13.82 7.84 -1.13
CA VAL A 65 -13.57 7.55 -2.56
C VAL A 65 -13.76 6.05 -2.82
N PRO A 66 -14.13 5.66 -4.06
CA PRO A 66 -14.19 4.25 -4.42
C PRO A 66 -12.86 3.53 -4.17
N ALA A 67 -12.93 2.27 -3.75
CA ALA A 67 -11.76 1.41 -3.67
C ALA A 67 -11.12 1.23 -5.05
N PHE A 68 -9.84 0.83 -5.08
CA PHE A 68 -9.17 0.58 -6.34
C PHE A 68 -9.81 -0.62 -7.06
N ASP A 69 -9.89 -0.53 -8.38
CA ASP A 69 -10.32 -1.64 -9.23
C ASP A 69 -9.41 -2.86 -9.01
N GLU A 70 -10.00 -4.04 -8.80
CA GLU A 70 -9.25 -5.24 -8.43
C GLU A 70 -8.33 -5.72 -9.56
N ARG A 71 -8.73 -5.52 -10.82
CA ARG A 71 -7.87 -5.83 -11.99
C ARG A 71 -6.65 -4.91 -11.99
N LEU A 72 -6.82 -3.62 -11.67
CA LEU A 72 -5.68 -2.70 -11.56
C LEU A 72 -4.74 -3.10 -10.42
N LYS A 73 -5.25 -3.52 -9.26
CA LYS A 73 -4.41 -4.05 -8.17
C LYS A 73 -3.63 -5.28 -8.62
N GLN A 74 -4.26 -6.21 -9.33
CA GLN A 74 -3.61 -7.40 -9.86
C GLN A 74 -2.46 -7.05 -10.83
N ILE A 75 -2.71 -6.15 -11.79
CA ILE A 75 -1.68 -5.66 -12.71
C ILE A 75 -0.50 -5.06 -11.94
N LEU A 76 -0.78 -4.19 -10.96
CA LEU A 76 0.26 -3.54 -10.17
C LEU A 76 1.03 -4.52 -9.27
N ARG A 77 0.39 -5.55 -8.71
CA ARG A 77 1.05 -6.63 -7.96
C ARG A 77 2.02 -7.40 -8.87
N GLN A 78 1.60 -7.74 -10.08
CA GLN A 78 2.45 -8.47 -11.04
C GLN A 78 3.61 -7.60 -11.53
N LEU A 79 3.34 -6.33 -11.83
CA LEU A 79 4.37 -5.33 -12.16
C LEU A 79 5.43 -5.25 -11.06
N TYR A 80 5.00 -5.15 -9.80
CA TYR A 80 5.93 -5.07 -8.67
C TYR A 80 6.84 -6.30 -8.60
N LYS A 81 6.29 -7.51 -8.79
CA LYS A 81 7.09 -8.75 -8.83
C LYS A 81 8.13 -8.74 -9.95
N VAL A 82 7.75 -8.33 -11.16
CA VAL A 82 8.66 -8.25 -12.32
C VAL A 82 9.80 -7.26 -12.05
N VAL A 83 9.48 -6.06 -11.57
CA VAL A 83 10.47 -5.01 -11.28
C VAL A 83 11.44 -5.46 -10.19
N MET A 84 10.93 -6.10 -9.14
CA MET A 84 11.76 -6.60 -8.03
C MET A 84 12.63 -7.79 -8.43
N ALA A 85 12.17 -8.64 -9.38
CA ALA A 85 12.92 -9.81 -9.85
C ALA A 85 14.01 -9.46 -10.88
N ASN A 86 13.73 -8.53 -11.80
CA ASN A 86 14.60 -8.25 -12.95
C ASN A 86 15.51 -7.02 -12.73
N GLY A 87 15.28 -6.26 -11.66
CA GLY A 87 15.98 -5.01 -11.41
C GLY A 87 15.62 -3.90 -12.41
N TYR A 88 15.93 -2.66 -12.04
CA TYR A 88 15.46 -1.45 -12.74
C TYR A 88 15.95 -1.29 -14.19
N VAL A 89 17.00 -2.01 -14.60
CA VAL A 89 17.61 -1.85 -15.94
C VAL A 89 16.90 -2.73 -16.97
N GLN A 90 16.53 -3.95 -16.61
CA GLN A 90 15.82 -4.87 -17.51
C GLN A 90 14.36 -4.46 -17.75
N THR A 91 13.77 -3.64 -16.87
CA THR A 91 12.43 -3.10 -17.07
C THR A 91 12.36 -2.03 -18.15
N ARG A 92 13.51 -1.53 -18.63
CA ARG A 92 13.57 -0.47 -19.67
C ARG A 92 13.27 -0.99 -21.07
N GLU A 93 13.61 -2.25 -21.35
CA GLU A 93 13.36 -2.93 -22.62
C GLU A 93 12.10 -3.82 -22.54
N TRP A 94 11.31 -3.66 -21.49
CA TRP A 94 10.16 -4.52 -21.25
C TRP A 94 9.02 -4.21 -22.21
N ASP A 95 8.62 -5.24 -22.96
CA ASP A 95 7.44 -5.20 -23.82
C ASP A 95 6.16 -5.30 -22.97
N VAL A 96 5.68 -4.13 -22.56
CA VAL A 96 4.49 -3.99 -21.71
C VAL A 96 3.24 -4.50 -22.42
N ASP A 97 3.11 -4.28 -23.73
CA ASP A 97 1.93 -4.66 -24.49
C ASP A 97 1.80 -6.19 -24.56
N ASN A 98 2.89 -6.88 -24.91
CA ASN A 98 2.91 -8.35 -24.91
C ASN A 98 2.69 -8.92 -23.50
N TRP A 99 3.21 -8.28 -22.46
CA TRP A 99 2.96 -8.71 -21.08
C TRP A 99 1.50 -8.50 -20.64
N ILE A 100 0.87 -7.37 -20.97
CA ILE A 100 -0.54 -7.14 -20.67
C ILE A 100 -1.43 -8.17 -21.39
N HIS A 101 -1.09 -8.51 -22.64
CA HIS A 101 -1.78 -9.57 -23.37
C HIS A 101 -1.63 -10.94 -22.71
N SER A 102 -0.46 -11.27 -22.15
CA SER A 102 -0.25 -12.55 -21.46
C SER A 102 -1.00 -12.67 -20.13
N LEU A 103 -1.39 -11.55 -19.51
CA LEU A 103 -2.24 -11.55 -18.30
C LEU A 103 -3.73 -11.79 -18.57
N SER A 104 -4.15 -11.81 -19.84
CA SER A 104 -5.56 -11.94 -20.25
C SER A 104 -5.95 -13.35 -20.75
N ASN A 105 -5.00 -14.29 -20.74
CA ASN A 105 -5.20 -15.73 -20.99
C ASN A 105 -5.10 -16.51 -19.68
#